data_AF-A0A1Z5L4C5-F1
#
_entry.id   AF-A0A1Z5L4C5-F1
#
_cell.length_a   1.000
_cell.length_b   1.000
_cell.length_c   1.000
_cell.angle_alpha   90.00
_cell.angle_beta   90.00
_cell.angle_gamma   90.00
#
_symmetry.space_group_name_H-M   'P 1'
#
loop_
_entity.id
_entity.type
_entity.pdbx_description
1 polymer ?
#
loop_
_entity_poly.entity_id
_entity_poly.type
_entity_poly.pdbx_seq_one_letter_code
_entity_poly.pdbx_strand_id
1 'polypeptide(L)'
;MKFGSGDQSVKFTHEQMRIINHQLKPLDTVLIIAFAGTGKTSTLVEYARTRPSMKFLNVVYNKSVELLAKRTFPKNVECRTAHSLAFRKVGIRYKHKMTSNFKVFDVKDVITKPPHISMNHLRFTKFVIKTVESFMSSADEFITTAHIPNMTSEYVDESIIVILLCSTSFLPSVVQKYLLVILTNKST
;
A
#
# COMPACT_ATOMS: atom_id res chain seq x y z
N MET A 1 -0.76 -41.01 0.17
CA MET A 1 -1.97 -40.24 0.57
C MET A 1 -2.78 -39.99 -0.68
N LYS A 2 -4.01 -40.53 -0.74
CA LYS A 2 -4.86 -40.53 -1.95
C LYS A 2 -5.45 -39.14 -2.18
N PHE A 3 -5.20 -38.55 -3.35
CA PHE A 3 -5.98 -37.43 -3.87
C PHE A 3 -7.36 -37.97 -4.26
N GLY A 4 -8.37 -37.63 -3.48
CA GLY A 4 -9.76 -37.94 -3.81
C GLY A 4 -10.23 -37.05 -4.95
N SER A 5 -10.47 -37.66 -6.11
CA SER A 5 -11.37 -37.12 -7.13
C SER A 5 -12.78 -37.14 -6.54
N GLY A 6 -13.22 -35.98 -6.06
CA GLY A 6 -14.59 -35.76 -5.60
C GLY A 6 -14.94 -34.31 -5.85
N ASP A 7 -15.92 -34.09 -6.71
CA ASP A 7 -16.63 -32.83 -6.84
C ASP A 7 -17.31 -32.51 -5.50
N GLN A 8 -16.54 -32.02 -4.53
CA GLN A 8 -17.10 -31.41 -3.35
C GLN A 8 -17.57 -30.03 -3.75
N SER A 9 -18.86 -29.92 -4.06
CA SER A 9 -19.53 -28.62 -4.17
C SER A 9 -19.29 -27.86 -2.87
N VAL A 10 -18.40 -26.88 -2.89
CA VAL A 10 -18.13 -26.02 -1.74
C VAL A 10 -19.43 -25.33 -1.37
N LYS A 11 -19.99 -25.65 -0.21
CA LYS A 11 -21.25 -25.06 0.26
C LYS A 11 -20.96 -23.69 0.87
N PHE A 12 -21.38 -22.64 0.19
CA PHE A 12 -21.27 -21.26 0.67
C PHE A 12 -22.45 -20.88 1.57
N THR A 13 -22.20 -20.00 2.55
CA THR A 13 -23.26 -19.44 3.40
C THR A 13 -24.12 -18.44 2.62
N HIS A 14 -25.26 -18.02 3.21
CA HIS A 14 -26.13 -17.03 2.59
C HIS A 14 -25.42 -15.69 2.34
N GLU A 15 -24.56 -15.26 3.27
CA GLU A 15 -23.77 -14.03 3.18
C GLU A 15 -22.72 -14.13 2.08
N GLN A 16 -22.02 -15.27 2.00
CA GLN A 16 -21.05 -15.53 0.94
C GLN A 16 -21.74 -15.59 -0.43
N MET A 17 -22.91 -16.23 -0.52
CA MET A 17 -23.70 -16.28 -1.75
C MET A 17 -24.18 -14.90 -2.19
N ARG A 18 -24.56 -14.01 -1.25
CA ARG A 18 -24.88 -12.60 -1.57
C ARG A 18 -23.70 -11.89 -2.22
N ILE A 19 -22.48 -12.12 -1.72
CA ILE A 19 -21.26 -11.57 -2.33
C ILE A 19 -21.04 -12.18 -3.72
N ILE A 20 -21.07 -13.52 -3.83
CA ILE A 20 -20.83 -14.25 -5.08
C ILE A 20 -21.80 -13.82 -6.18
N ASN A 21 -23.07 -13.60 -5.84
CA ASN A 21 -24.13 -13.22 -6.79
C ASN A 21 -24.20 -11.70 -7.04
N HIS A 22 -23.43 -10.89 -6.32
CA HIS A 22 -23.47 -9.44 -6.49
C HIS A 22 -22.91 -9.01 -7.85
N GLN A 23 -23.68 -8.24 -8.62
CA GLN A 23 -23.24 -7.70 -9.90
C GLN A 23 -22.62 -6.33 -9.72
N LEU A 24 -21.33 -6.21 -10.07
CA LEU A 24 -20.62 -4.93 -10.06
C LEU A 24 -20.89 -4.16 -11.35
N LYS A 25 -21.26 -2.89 -11.21
CA LYS A 25 -21.29 -1.91 -12.29
C LYS A 25 -19.95 -1.16 -12.34
N PRO A 26 -19.59 -0.57 -13.49
CA PRO A 26 -18.43 0.32 -13.57
C PRO A 26 -18.53 1.41 -12.50
N LEU A 27 -17.40 1.68 -11.83
CA LEU A 27 -17.25 2.67 -10.74
C LEU A 27 -17.89 2.29 -9.39
N ASP A 28 -18.48 1.09 -9.25
CA ASP A 28 -18.96 0.61 -7.95
C ASP A 28 -17.82 0.41 -6.95
N THR A 29 -18.09 0.80 -5.71
CA THR A 29 -17.23 0.50 -4.55
C THR A 29 -18.01 -0.34 -3.55
N VAL A 30 -17.52 -1.54 -3.25
CA VAL A 30 -18.17 -2.47 -2.33
C VAL A 30 -17.24 -2.78 -1.16
N LEU A 31 -17.74 -2.59 0.06
CA LEU A 31 -17.06 -2.98 1.29
C LEU A 31 -17.62 -4.33 1.78
N ILE A 32 -16.74 -5.34 1.85
CA ILE A 32 -17.07 -6.65 2.42
C ILE A 32 -16.43 -6.74 3.82
N ILE A 33 -17.26 -6.83 4.85
CA ILE A 33 -16.81 -7.03 6.23
C ILE A 33 -16.80 -8.53 6.50
N ALA A 34 -15.64 -9.07 6.88
CA ALA A 34 -15.50 -10.51 7.09
C ALA A 34 -14.45 -10.84 8.16
N PHE A 35 -14.89 -11.53 9.22
CA PHE A 35 -14.05 -11.93 10.35
C PHE A 35 -13.01 -12.99 9.98
N ALA A 36 -12.03 -13.23 10.84
CA ALA A 36 -11.08 -14.32 10.67
C ALA A 36 -11.82 -15.66 10.50
N GLY A 37 -11.32 -16.54 9.63
CA GLY A 37 -11.93 -17.86 9.39
C GLY A 37 -13.20 -17.89 8.52
N THR A 38 -13.81 -16.76 8.17
CA THR A 38 -15.11 -16.71 7.45
C THR A 38 -15.05 -16.97 5.93
N GLY A 39 -13.96 -17.54 5.42
CA GLY A 39 -13.87 -17.89 3.99
C GLY A 39 -13.79 -16.70 3.02
N LYS A 40 -13.16 -15.59 3.42
CA LYS A 40 -12.92 -14.42 2.54
C LYS A 40 -12.33 -14.81 1.18
N THR A 41 -11.23 -15.55 1.21
CA THR A 41 -10.50 -15.95 0.00
C THR A 41 -11.34 -16.89 -0.87
N SER A 42 -12.00 -17.89 -0.28
CA SER A 42 -12.84 -18.82 -1.05
C SER A 42 -14.02 -18.11 -1.71
N THR A 43 -14.64 -17.17 -1.01
CA THR A 43 -15.75 -16.36 -1.54
C THR A 43 -15.31 -15.52 -2.75
N LEU A 44 -14.17 -14.83 -2.67
CA LEU A 44 -13.65 -14.01 -3.77
C LEU A 44 -13.14 -14.85 -4.96
N VAL A 45 -12.61 -16.04 -4.69
CA VAL A 45 -12.20 -16.99 -5.72
C VAL A 45 -13.42 -17.47 -6.52
N GLU A 46 -14.52 -17.80 -5.83
CA GLU A 46 -15.78 -18.19 -6.49
C GLU A 46 -16.42 -17.02 -7.24
N TYR A 47 -16.39 -15.82 -6.67
CA TYR A 47 -16.84 -14.59 -7.33
C TYR A 47 -16.16 -14.40 -8.70
N ALA A 48 -14.83 -14.58 -8.76
CA ALA A 48 -14.08 -14.44 -10.00
C ALA A 48 -14.30 -15.61 -10.97
N ARG A 49 -14.48 -16.84 -10.45
CA ARG A 49 -14.70 -18.06 -11.25
C ARG A 49 -16.03 -18.00 -12.01
N THR A 50 -17.08 -17.51 -11.36
CA THR A 50 -18.41 -17.33 -11.96
C THR A 50 -18.45 -16.22 -13.03
N ARG A 51 -17.35 -15.48 -13.23
CA ARG A 51 -17.24 -14.36 -14.18
C ARG A 51 -15.99 -14.48 -15.05
N PRO A 52 -15.85 -15.54 -15.85
CA PRO A 52 -14.62 -15.81 -16.61
C PRO A 52 -14.28 -14.74 -17.66
N SER A 53 -15.29 -13.99 -18.14
CA SER A 53 -15.10 -12.89 -19.10
C SER A 53 -14.61 -11.58 -18.46
N MET A 54 -14.76 -11.44 -17.14
CA MET A 54 -14.31 -10.25 -16.41
C MET A 54 -12.86 -10.41 -15.95
N LYS A 55 -12.09 -9.32 -16.01
CA LYS A 55 -10.72 -9.26 -15.50
C LYS A 55 -10.71 -8.61 -14.12
N PHE A 56 -9.96 -9.20 -13.20
CA PHE A 56 -9.83 -8.71 -11.84
C PHE A 56 -8.38 -8.44 -11.48
N LEU A 57 -8.16 -7.47 -10.59
CA LEU A 57 -6.87 -7.23 -9.92
C LEU A 57 -7.05 -7.47 -8.43
N ASN A 58 -6.38 -8.49 -7.90
CA ASN A 58 -6.32 -8.75 -6.47
C ASN A 58 -5.03 -8.13 -5.91
N VAL A 59 -5.19 -7.10 -5.08
CA VAL A 59 -4.08 -6.44 -4.38
C VAL A 59 -3.92 -7.07 -3.00
N VAL A 60 -2.72 -7.56 -2.70
CA VAL A 60 -2.41 -8.25 -1.45
C VAL A 60 -1.25 -7.61 -0.69
N TYR A 61 -1.16 -7.89 0.60
CA TYR A 61 -0.23 -7.21 1.50
C TYR A 61 1.25 -7.49 1.21
N ASN A 62 1.62 -8.76 1.02
CA ASN A 62 3.02 -9.17 0.92
C ASN A 62 3.24 -10.23 -0.18
N LYS A 63 4.51 -10.53 -0.44
CA LYS A 63 4.91 -11.43 -1.52
C LYS A 63 4.46 -12.88 -1.29
N SER A 64 4.50 -13.38 -0.06
CA SER A 64 4.07 -14.76 0.24
C SER A 64 2.57 -14.94 -0.02
N VAL A 65 1.75 -13.96 0.37
CA VAL A 65 0.31 -13.95 0.07
C VAL A 65 0.05 -13.81 -1.44
N GLU A 66 0.85 -13.03 -2.17
CA GLU A 66 0.75 -12.94 -3.64
C GLU A 66 0.97 -14.30 -4.31
N LEU A 67 2.02 -15.01 -3.90
CA LEU A 67 2.34 -16.33 -4.46
C LEU A 67 1.25 -17.36 -4.15
N LEU A 68 0.68 -17.33 -2.95
CA LEU A 68 -0.47 -18.17 -2.60
C LEU A 68 -1.69 -17.80 -3.47
N ALA A 69 -2.04 -16.52 -3.55
CA ALA A 69 -3.17 -16.05 -4.33
C ALA A 69 -3.06 -16.43 -5.81
N LYS A 70 -1.86 -16.39 -6.41
CA LYS A 70 -1.63 -16.83 -7.80
C LYS A 70 -1.93 -18.31 -8.03
N ARG A 71 -1.81 -19.16 -7.00
CA ARG A 71 -2.14 -20.59 -7.08
C ARG A 71 -3.62 -20.87 -6.82
N THR A 72 -4.30 -19.96 -6.10
CA THR A 72 -5.69 -20.16 -5.66
C THR A 72 -6.72 -19.50 -6.60
N PHE A 73 -6.42 -18.30 -7.10
CA PHE A 73 -7.36 -17.55 -7.94
C PHE A 73 -7.38 -18.05 -9.39
N PRO A 74 -8.52 -17.92 -10.10
CA PRO A 74 -8.62 -18.29 -11.50
C PRO A 74 -7.81 -17.37 -12.41
N LYS A 75 -7.58 -17.82 -13.66
CA LYS A 75 -6.68 -17.16 -14.63
C LYS A 75 -7.10 -15.74 -15.01
N ASN A 76 -8.37 -15.38 -14.83
CA ASN A 76 -8.89 -14.03 -15.08
C ASN A 76 -8.58 -13.03 -13.95
N VAL A 77 -7.83 -13.43 -12.92
CA VAL A 77 -7.42 -12.58 -11.80
C VAL A 77 -5.90 -12.37 -11.82
N GLU A 78 -5.46 -11.13 -11.91
CA GLU A 78 -4.06 -10.76 -11.67
C GLU A 78 -3.85 -10.51 -10.17
N CYS A 79 -2.97 -11.28 -9.53
CA CYS A 79 -2.63 -11.10 -8.11
C CYS A 79 -1.30 -10.36 -7.96
N ARG A 80 -1.27 -9.23 -7.25
CA ARG A 80 -0.10 -8.35 -7.08
C ARG A 80 -0.04 -7.73 -5.70
N THR A 81 1.16 -7.38 -5.23
CA THR A 81 1.28 -6.46 -4.09
C THR A 81 1.19 -5.01 -4.56
N ALA A 82 0.73 -4.11 -3.69
CA ALA A 82 0.75 -2.67 -3.96
C ALA A 82 2.16 -2.19 -4.36
N HIS A 83 3.19 -2.68 -3.66
CA HIS A 83 4.58 -2.38 -3.97
C HIS A 83 4.98 -2.83 -5.38
N SER A 84 4.55 -4.01 -5.82
CA SER A 84 4.85 -4.50 -7.18
C SER A 84 4.17 -3.68 -8.29
N LEU A 85 2.98 -3.14 -8.02
CA LEU A 85 2.28 -2.23 -8.93
C LEU A 85 3.02 -0.89 -9.03
N ALA A 86 3.39 -0.32 -7.89
CA ALA A 86 4.15 0.93 -7.83
C ALA A 86 5.54 0.79 -8.49
N PHE A 87 6.24 -0.32 -8.23
CA PHE A 87 7.54 -0.60 -8.82
C PHE A 87 7.48 -0.68 -10.35
N ARG A 88 6.43 -1.33 -10.89
CA ARG A 88 6.22 -1.41 -12.34
C ARG A 88 5.96 -0.04 -12.98
N LYS A 89 5.26 0.86 -12.29
CA LYS A 89 4.91 2.18 -12.82
C LYS A 89 6.05 3.20 -12.71
N VAL A 90 6.76 3.22 -11.58
CA VAL A 90 7.75 4.28 -11.25
C VAL A 90 9.11 3.71 -10.82
N GLY A 91 9.11 2.59 -10.09
CA GLY A 91 10.33 2.04 -9.48
C GLY A 91 11.42 1.68 -10.49
N ILE A 92 11.07 1.20 -11.69
CA ILE A 92 12.04 0.87 -12.76
C ILE A 92 12.92 2.08 -13.11
N ARG A 93 12.33 3.28 -13.20
CA ARG A 93 13.04 4.53 -13.53
C ARG A 93 14.10 4.89 -12.50
N TYR A 94 13.84 4.58 -11.23
CA TYR A 94 14.71 4.93 -10.10
C TYR A 94 15.46 3.75 -9.53
N LYS A 95 15.48 2.59 -10.20
CA LYS A 95 16.12 1.36 -9.71
C LYS A 95 17.57 1.57 -9.27
N HIS A 96 18.33 2.40 -9.99
CA HIS A 96 19.72 2.74 -9.67
C HIS A 96 19.89 3.64 -8.44
N LYS A 97 18.80 4.27 -7.96
CA LYS A 97 18.77 5.13 -6.77
C LYS A 97 18.08 4.45 -5.58
N MET A 98 17.55 3.23 -5.75
CA MET A 98 16.83 2.54 -4.69
C MET A 98 17.83 1.94 -3.69
N THR A 99 17.67 2.32 -2.42
CA THR A 99 18.32 1.68 -1.28
C THR A 99 17.27 0.94 -0.45
N SER A 100 17.67 -0.16 0.19
CA SER A 100 16.77 -0.92 1.08
C SER A 100 16.44 -0.16 2.36
N ASN A 101 17.34 0.71 2.83
CA ASN A 101 17.16 1.58 3.99
C ASN A 101 17.97 2.87 3.79
N PHE A 102 17.38 4.02 4.09
CA PHE A 102 18.13 5.27 4.22
C PHE A 102 18.90 5.25 5.54
N LYS A 103 20.22 5.11 5.49
CA LYS A 103 21.03 5.33 6.69
C LYS A 103 21.23 6.82 6.87
N VAL A 104 21.28 7.27 8.12
CA VAL A 104 21.56 8.67 8.47
C VAL A 104 22.83 9.17 7.77
N PHE A 105 23.86 8.32 7.71
CA PHE A 105 25.12 8.66 7.05
C PHE A 105 25.03 8.77 5.53
N ASP A 106 24.05 8.13 4.88
CA ASP A 106 23.88 8.19 3.42
C ASP A 106 23.34 9.57 2.97
N VAL A 107 22.69 10.30 3.88
CA VAL A 107 22.00 11.56 3.56
C VAL A 107 22.45 12.74 4.42
N LYS A 108 23.30 12.53 5.44
CA LYS A 108 23.73 13.60 6.35
C LYS A 108 24.31 14.80 5.60
N ASP A 109 25.09 14.55 4.55
CA ASP A 109 25.81 15.58 3.81
C ASP A 109 24.90 16.35 2.84
N VAL A 110 23.72 15.81 2.55
CA VAL A 110 22.68 16.47 1.74
C VAL A 110 21.76 17.34 2.61
N ILE A 111 21.63 17.01 3.90
CA ILE A 111 20.77 17.72 4.84
C ILE A 111 21.55 18.84 5.53
N THR A 112 21.19 20.10 5.28
CA THR A 112 21.78 21.23 6.02
C THR A 112 21.04 21.44 7.34
N LYS A 113 21.75 21.31 8.47
CA LYS A 113 21.18 21.68 9.78
C LYS A 113 21.21 23.20 9.95
N PRO A 114 20.08 23.84 10.30
CA PRO A 114 20.08 25.26 10.62
C PRO A 114 20.94 25.55 11.87
N PRO A 115 21.61 26.71 11.92
CA PRO A 115 22.53 27.03 13.02
C PRO A 115 21.82 27.18 14.38
N HIS A 116 20.57 27.66 14.40
CA HIS A 116 19.78 27.87 15.63
C HIS A 116 19.26 26.58 16.27
N ILE A 117 19.27 25.45 15.56
CA ILE A 117 18.86 24.17 16.11
C ILE A 117 19.96 23.62 17.02
N SER A 118 19.66 23.49 18.32
CA SER A 118 20.59 23.01 19.36
C SER A 118 21.00 21.54 19.18
N MET A 119 20.16 20.73 18.53
CA MET A 119 20.44 19.30 18.34
C MET A 119 21.62 19.06 17.38
N ASN A 120 22.36 17.99 17.60
CA ASN A 120 23.46 17.63 16.70
C ASN A 120 22.95 17.23 15.31
N HIS A 121 23.81 17.38 14.30
CA HIS A 121 23.46 17.14 12.89
C HIS A 121 22.93 15.73 12.62
N LEU A 122 23.49 14.70 13.26
CA LEU A 122 23.02 13.32 13.10
C LEU A 122 21.60 13.12 13.64
N ARG A 123 21.27 13.70 14.80
CA ARG A 123 19.91 13.66 15.37
C ARG A 123 18.94 14.44 14.49
N PHE A 124 19.34 15.60 13.97
CA PHE A 124 18.54 16.39 13.03
C PHE A 124 18.25 15.61 11.74
N THR A 125 19.27 15.04 11.11
CA THR A 125 19.15 14.20 9.91
C THR A 125 18.21 13.01 10.15
N LYS A 126 18.32 12.34 11.30
CA LYS A 126 17.39 11.27 11.68
C LYS A 126 15.95 11.77 11.83
N PHE A 127 15.76 12.97 12.35
CA PHE A 127 14.45 13.58 12.51
C PHE A 127 13.80 13.92 11.15
N VAL A 128 14.58 14.45 10.22
CA VAL A 128 14.13 14.68 8.83
C VAL A 128 13.73 13.37 8.15
N ILE A 129 14.57 12.33 8.24
CA ILE A 129 14.24 11.00 7.68
C ILE A 129 12.90 10.50 8.25
N LYS A 130 12.73 10.54 9.57
CA LYS A 130 11.48 10.09 10.21
C LYS A 130 10.27 10.92 9.80
N THR A 131 10.45 12.22 9.58
CA THR A 131 9.36 13.11 9.12
C THR A 131 8.93 12.72 7.71
N VAL A 132 9.89 12.48 6.81
CA VAL A 132 9.61 12.01 5.45
C VAL A 132 8.95 10.62 5.48
N GLU A 133 9.43 9.69 6.30
CA GLU A 133 8.81 8.37 6.46
C GLU A 133 7.36 8.47 6.95
N SER A 134 7.10 9.35 7.93
CA SER A 134 5.77 9.63 8.44
C SER A 134 4.85 10.16 7.32
N PHE A 135 5.31 11.16 6.57
CA PHE A 135 4.60 11.70 5.40
C PHE A 135 4.32 10.63 4.34
N MET A 136 5.32 9.85 3.93
CA MET A 136 5.16 8.77 2.96
C MET A 136 4.20 7.66 3.43
N SER A 137 3.94 7.59 4.73
CA SER A 137 2.99 6.66 5.33
C SER A 137 1.59 7.25 5.56
N SER A 138 1.41 8.55 5.40
CA SER A 138 0.15 9.28 5.59
C SER A 138 -0.77 9.20 4.37
N ALA A 139 -1.95 9.83 4.48
CA ALA A 139 -2.85 10.11 3.35
C ALA A 139 -2.78 11.58 2.88
N ASP A 140 -1.89 12.38 3.47
CA ASP A 140 -1.79 13.81 3.22
C ASP A 140 -1.13 14.08 1.85
N GLU A 141 -1.60 15.12 1.16
CA GLU A 141 -1.04 15.52 -0.14
C GLU A 141 0.31 16.24 0.01
N PHE A 142 0.52 16.92 1.14
CA PHE A 142 1.70 17.71 1.43
C PHE A 142 2.28 17.36 2.80
N ILE A 143 3.60 17.58 2.94
CA ILE A 143 4.27 17.44 4.23
C ILE A 143 3.79 18.54 5.18
N THR A 144 3.11 18.13 6.25
CA THR A 144 2.64 19.01 7.33
C THR A 144 3.41 18.77 8.63
N THR A 145 3.19 19.65 9.63
CA THR A 145 3.76 19.53 10.98
C THR A 145 3.32 18.27 11.72
N ALA A 146 2.17 17.69 11.36
CA ALA A 146 1.68 16.44 11.93
C ALA A 146 2.59 15.24 11.62
N HIS A 147 3.43 15.32 10.58
CA HIS A 147 4.39 14.28 10.24
C HIS A 147 5.65 14.32 11.08
N ILE A 148 5.89 15.44 11.76
CA ILE A 148 7.07 15.62 12.59
C ILE A 148 6.93 14.69 13.80
N PRO A 149 7.87 13.77 14.04
CA PRO A 149 7.80 12.88 15.19
C PRO A 149 7.72 13.68 16.49
N ASN A 150 6.82 13.30 17.40
CA ASN A 150 6.74 13.90 18.73
C ASN A 150 8.12 13.82 19.40
N MET A 151 8.78 14.96 19.53
CA MET A 151 9.97 15.08 20.37
C MET A 151 9.52 14.89 21.81
N THR A 152 10.18 14.01 22.55
CA THR A 152 10.07 14.01 24.02
C THR A 152 10.48 15.39 24.54
N SER A 153 9.48 16.19 24.91
CA SER A 153 9.42 17.46 25.66
C SER A 153 10.60 18.44 25.72
N GLU A 154 11.47 18.52 24.72
CA GLU A 154 12.48 19.59 24.67
C GLU A 154 12.61 20.11 23.23
N TYR A 155 12.10 21.34 23.03
CA TYR A 155 12.26 22.20 21.85
C TYR A 155 11.48 21.83 20.58
N VAL A 156 10.20 22.19 20.55
CA VAL A 156 9.50 22.47 19.28
C VAL A 156 9.75 23.95 18.98
N ASP A 157 10.88 24.25 18.35
CA ASP A 157 11.10 25.57 17.77
C ASP A 157 10.31 25.64 16.45
N GLU A 158 9.37 26.60 16.35
CA GLU A 158 8.55 26.86 15.15
C GLU A 158 9.41 27.06 13.89
N SER A 159 10.71 27.32 14.06
CA SER A 159 11.71 27.43 13.00
C SER A 159 11.94 26.13 12.18
N ILE A 160 11.68 24.94 12.74
CA ILE A 160 11.81 23.66 11.98
C ILE A 160 10.70 23.52 10.93
N ILE A 161 9.54 24.13 11.17
CA ILE A 161 8.35 24.04 10.32
C ILE A 161 8.56 24.76 9.00
N VAL A 162 9.29 25.88 9.00
CA VAL A 162 9.49 26.74 7.82
C VAL A 162 10.49 26.14 6.83
N ILE A 163 11.42 25.31 7.29
CA ILE A 163 12.54 24.82 6.46
C ILE A 163 12.14 23.59 5.62
N LEU A 164 11.18 22.78 6.08
CA LEU A 164 10.65 21.66 5.30
C LEU A 164 9.61 22.08 4.25
N LEU A 165 8.97 23.25 4.41
CA LEU A 165 7.96 23.76 3.47
C LEU A 165 8.55 24.56 2.29
N CYS A 166 9.81 25.01 2.36
CA CYS A 166 10.40 25.91 1.36
C CYS A 166 11.15 25.21 0.20
N SER A 167 11.07 23.87 0.08
CA SER A 167 11.76 23.11 -0.99
C SER A 167 10.86 22.27 -1.89
N THR A 168 9.53 22.34 -1.74
CA THR A 168 8.60 21.47 -2.48
C THR A 168 8.10 22.14 -3.76
N SER A 169 9.01 22.42 -4.68
CA SER A 169 8.70 22.54 -6.11
C SER A 169 9.30 21.37 -6.88
N PHE A 170 9.14 20.14 -6.36
CA PHE A 170 9.38 18.91 -7.12
C PHE A 170 8.83 17.72 -6.35
N LEU A 171 7.66 17.20 -6.74
CA LEU A 171 7.32 15.77 -6.74
C LEU A 171 5.89 15.59 -7.27
N PRO A 172 5.72 15.05 -8.50
CA PRO A 172 4.40 14.76 -9.03
C PRO A 172 3.78 13.53 -8.34
N SER A 173 2.63 13.76 -7.71
CA SER A 173 1.45 12.89 -7.54
C SER A 173 1.63 11.37 -7.76
N VAL A 174 2.23 10.63 -6.83
CA VAL A 174 2.12 9.15 -6.81
C VAL A 174 2.26 8.59 -5.39
N VAL A 175 1.17 8.51 -4.62
CA VAL A 175 0.86 7.35 -3.73
C VAL A 175 -0.63 7.41 -3.36
N GLN A 176 -1.50 6.75 -4.14
CA GLN A 176 -2.85 6.43 -3.65
C GLN A 176 -2.78 5.15 -2.81
N LYS A 177 -3.03 5.29 -1.50
CA LYS A 177 -2.93 4.24 -0.49
C LYS A 177 -4.32 3.88 0.03
N TYR A 178 -4.92 2.83 -0.53
CA TYR A 178 -5.97 2.06 0.13
C TYR A 178 -5.82 0.59 -0.25
N LEU A 179 -5.73 -0.30 0.74
CA LEU A 179 -6.11 -1.70 0.55
C LEU A 179 -7.64 -1.77 0.66
N LEU A 180 -8.28 -1.23 -0.37
CA LEU A 180 -9.65 -1.53 -0.72
C LEU A 180 -9.52 -2.66 -1.73
N VAL A 181 -10.23 -3.78 -1.54
CA VAL A 181 -10.36 -4.79 -2.61
C VAL A 181 -11.29 -4.15 -3.66
N ILE A 182 -10.74 -3.25 -4.47
CA ILE A 182 -11.47 -2.65 -5.58
C ILE A 182 -11.42 -3.69 -6.70
N LEU A 183 -12.54 -4.38 -6.89
CA LEU A 183 -12.77 -5.13 -8.11
C LEU A 183 -13.08 -4.12 -9.23
N THR A 184 -12.04 -3.43 -9.73
CA THR A 184 -12.20 -2.55 -10.88
C THR A 184 -12.37 -3.39 -12.14
N ASN A 185 -13.55 -3.33 -12.75
CA ASN A 185 -13.76 -3.81 -14.11
C ASN A 185 -13.01 -2.85 -15.07
N LYS A 186 -11.86 -3.28 -15.60
CA LYS A 186 -11.19 -2.55 -16.67
C LYS A 186 -12.01 -2.68 -17.94
N SER A 187 -12.73 -1.62 -18.31
CA SER A 187 -13.22 -1.46 -19.68
C SER A 187 -12.02 -1.13 -20.56
N THR A 188 -11.85 -1.97 -21.59
CA THR A 188 -11.00 -1.84 -22.80
C THR A 188 -9.77 -0.95 -22.74
#